data_AF-A0A6M2FDH3-F1
#
_entry.id   AF-A0A6M2FDH3-F1
#
_cell.length_a   1.000
_cell.length_b   1.000
_cell.length_c   1.000
_cell.angle_alpha   90.00
_cell.angle_beta   90.00
_cell.angle_gamma   90.00
#
_symmetry.space_group_name_H-M   'P 1'
#
loop_
_entity.id
_entity.type
_entity.pdbx_description
1 polymer ?
#
loop_
_entity_poly.entity_id
_entity_poly.type
_entity_poly.pdbx_seq_one_letter_code
_entity_poly.pdbx_strand_id
1 'polypeptide(L)'
;MLHDQLPFPMDCLYADPERKAYDVLGLYYGLGRTFFNPASAKVFSRFDALRKAVKNYTIEATPDDRSGVLQQGGMFVFKGKQLLYARKDEGTGDHAPLDDIFEICCKVPVA
;
A
#
# COMPACT_ATOMS: atom_id res chain seq x y z
N MET A 1 18.44 13.07 -4.30
CA MET A 1 17.36 12.10 -3.95
C MET A 1 16.27 12.84 -3.18
N LEU A 2 15.02 12.35 -3.11
CA LEU A 2 13.89 13.06 -2.46
C LEU A 2 14.19 13.52 -1.02
N HIS A 3 15.13 12.85 -0.36
CA HIS A 3 15.61 13.21 0.98
C HIS A 3 16.32 14.57 1.05
N ASP A 4 17.03 15.01 0.00
CA ASP A 4 17.71 16.31 -0.03
C ASP A 4 16.73 17.50 -0.02
N GLN A 5 15.43 17.23 -0.17
CA GLN A 5 14.36 18.21 -0.32
C GLN A 5 13.44 18.31 0.90
N LEU A 6 13.58 17.43 1.91
CA LEU A 6 12.67 17.37 3.07
C LEU A 6 13.45 17.47 4.39
N PRO A 7 13.00 18.28 5.36
CA PRO A 7 13.69 18.49 6.65
C PRO A 7 13.56 17.29 7.62
N PHE A 8 13.31 16.08 7.13
CA PHE A 8 13.07 14.90 7.96
C PHE A 8 14.40 14.25 8.42
N PRO A 9 14.58 13.95 9.73
CA PRO A 9 15.80 13.32 10.23
C PRO A 9 16.00 11.88 9.68
N MET A 10 17.14 11.61 9.04
CA MET A 10 17.41 10.30 8.40
C MET A 10 17.61 9.14 9.36
N ASP A 11 18.20 9.43 10.50
CA ASP A 11 18.35 8.49 11.61
C ASP A 11 17.00 7.98 12.12
N CYS A 12 15.92 8.72 11.86
CA CYS A 12 14.55 8.35 12.18
C CYS A 12 13.80 7.71 10.99
N LEU A 13 14.40 7.62 9.80
CA LEU A 13 13.74 7.07 8.60
C LEU A 13 13.94 5.56 8.51
N TYR A 14 12.94 4.81 8.94
CA TYR A 14 12.87 3.37 8.72
C TYR A 14 12.13 3.08 7.42
N ALA A 15 12.89 2.80 6.36
CA ALA A 15 12.35 2.39 5.07
C ALA A 15 12.80 0.96 4.73
N ASP A 16 12.05 0.30 3.85
CA ASP A 16 12.38 -1.02 3.30
C ASP A 16 12.76 -0.88 1.81
N PRO A 17 13.95 -0.34 1.48
CA PRO A 17 14.34 -0.07 0.11
C PRO A 17 14.46 -1.35 -0.73
N GLU A 18 14.74 -2.48 -0.09
CA GLU A 18 14.88 -3.78 -0.73
C GLU A 18 13.57 -4.57 -0.78
N ARG A 19 12.46 -4.04 -0.25
CA ARG A 19 11.13 -4.68 -0.19
C ARG A 19 11.11 -6.02 0.56
N LYS A 20 12.06 -6.25 1.47
CA LYS A 20 12.18 -7.51 2.22
C LYS A 20 10.92 -7.85 3.01
N ALA A 21 10.24 -6.85 3.58
CA ALA A 21 9.00 -7.06 4.30
C ALA A 21 7.87 -7.50 3.36
N TYR A 22 7.77 -6.87 2.18
CA TYR A 22 6.76 -7.19 1.18
C TYR A 22 6.92 -8.61 0.64
N ASP A 23 8.16 -9.03 0.40
CA ASP A 23 8.50 -10.39 -0.05
C ASP A 23 8.16 -11.43 1.02
N VAL A 24 8.52 -11.18 2.28
CA VAL A 24 8.20 -12.08 3.41
C VAL A 24 6.68 -12.20 3.62
N LEU A 25 5.94 -11.10 3.43
CA LEU A 25 4.48 -11.08 3.51
C LEU A 25 3.80 -11.64 2.24
N GLY A 26 4.55 -11.97 1.20
CA GLY A 26 4.06 -12.52 -0.06
C GLY A 26 3.09 -11.59 -0.79
N LEU A 27 3.29 -10.27 -0.66
CA LEU A 27 2.50 -9.24 -1.31
C LEU A 27 2.74 -9.26 -2.83
N TYR A 28 1.74 -8.84 -3.60
CA TYR A 28 1.84 -8.88 -5.05
C TYR A 28 2.74 -7.75 -5.59
N TYR A 29 3.45 -8.06 -6.67
CA TYR A 29 4.27 -7.11 -7.41
C TYR A 29 4.09 -7.32 -8.91
N GLY A 30 4.00 -6.23 -9.67
CA GLY A 30 4.16 -6.24 -11.13
C GLY A 30 3.00 -5.63 -11.93
N LEU A 31 3.34 -5.15 -13.13
CA LEU A 31 2.44 -4.44 -14.06
C LEU A 31 1.13 -5.19 -14.36
N GLY A 32 1.23 -6.50 -14.61
CA GLY A 32 0.08 -7.38 -14.89
C GLY A 32 -0.98 -7.34 -13.79
N ARG A 33 -0.55 -7.55 -12.55
CA ARG A 33 -1.43 -7.60 -11.37
C ARG A 33 -1.94 -6.21 -10.99
N THR A 34 -1.10 -5.19 -11.11
CA THR A 34 -1.45 -3.82 -10.71
C THR A 34 -2.43 -3.16 -11.68
N PHE A 35 -2.19 -3.25 -12.99
CA PHE A 35 -2.97 -2.51 -14.00
C PHE A 35 -3.96 -3.36 -14.80
N PHE A 36 -3.76 -4.67 -14.91
CA PHE A 36 -4.58 -5.55 -15.77
C PHE A 36 -5.45 -6.54 -14.98
N ASN A 37 -5.46 -6.49 -13.64
CA ASN A 37 -6.41 -7.26 -12.84
C ASN A 37 -7.84 -6.69 -13.01
N PRO A 38 -8.87 -7.52 -13.27
CA PRO A 38 -10.28 -7.10 -13.24
C PRO A 38 -10.67 -6.31 -11.97
N ALA A 39 -10.07 -6.61 -10.82
CA ALA A 39 -10.27 -5.86 -9.58
C ALA A 39 -9.77 -4.41 -9.68
N SER A 40 -8.68 -4.17 -10.42
CA SER A 40 -8.14 -2.84 -10.72
C SER A 40 -8.98 -2.06 -11.75
N ALA A 41 -9.93 -2.71 -12.43
CA ALA A 41 -10.80 -2.02 -13.39
C ALA A 41 -11.71 -0.97 -12.73
N LYS A 42 -11.95 -1.09 -11.42
CA LYS A 42 -12.63 -0.06 -10.60
C LYS A 42 -11.91 1.30 -10.60
N VAL A 43 -10.63 1.36 -10.94
CA VAL A 43 -9.90 2.63 -11.09
C VAL A 43 -10.33 3.36 -12.35
N PHE A 44 -10.66 2.66 -13.44
CA PHE A 44 -11.13 3.27 -14.68
C PHE A 44 -12.50 3.94 -14.53
N SER A 45 -13.36 3.46 -13.64
CA SER A 45 -14.65 4.13 -13.35
C SER A 45 -14.48 5.48 -12.63
N ARG A 46 -13.27 5.81 -12.15
CA ARG A 46 -12.95 7.06 -11.44
C ARG A 46 -12.10 8.03 -12.29
N PHE A 47 -11.96 7.78 -13.59
CA PHE A 47 -11.03 8.50 -14.46
C PHE A 47 -11.24 10.02 -14.49
N ASP A 48 -12.49 10.49 -14.51
CA ASP A 48 -12.80 11.93 -14.48
C ASP A 48 -12.42 12.60 -13.16
N ALA A 49 -12.61 11.91 -12.03
CA ALA A 49 -12.19 12.41 -10.73
C ALA A 49 -10.66 12.47 -10.63
N LEU A 50 -9.98 11.43 -11.14
CA LEU A 50 -8.52 11.38 -11.22
C LEU A 50 -7.98 12.54 -12.08
N ARG A 51 -8.57 12.77 -13.25
CA ARG A 51 -8.18 13.85 -14.18
C ARG A 51 -8.35 15.23 -13.57
N LYS A 52 -9.38 15.44 -12.75
CA LYS A 52 -9.57 16.70 -11.99
C LYS A 52 -8.54 16.84 -10.86
N ALA A 53 -8.24 15.76 -10.13
CA ALA A 53 -7.29 15.78 -9.03
C ALA A 53 -5.84 16.05 -9.47
N VAL A 54 -5.45 15.59 -10.66
CA VAL A 54 -4.07 15.77 -11.16
C VAL A 54 -3.82 17.11 -11.87
N LYS A 55 -4.85 17.93 -12.15
CA LYS A 55 -4.70 19.19 -12.91
C LYS A 55 -3.74 20.20 -12.26
N ASN A 56 -3.63 20.17 -10.94
CA ASN A 56 -2.75 21.07 -10.16
C ASN A 56 -1.62 20.31 -9.45
N TYR A 57 -1.38 19.04 -9.82
CA TYR A 57 -0.34 18.23 -9.20
C TYR A 57 0.98 18.42 -9.93
N THR A 58 1.98 18.99 -9.25
CA THR A 58 3.33 19.12 -9.79
C THR A 58 4.01 17.76 -9.74
N ILE A 59 4.31 17.19 -10.91
CA ILE A 59 4.91 15.84 -11.05
C ILE A 59 6.38 15.80 -10.59
N GLU A 60 7.00 16.94 -10.29
CA GLU A 60 8.40 17.03 -9.82
C GLU A 60 8.68 16.26 -8.51
N ALA A 61 7.66 16.00 -7.69
CA ALA A 61 7.80 15.22 -6.46
C ALA A 61 7.82 13.69 -6.70
N THR A 62 7.66 13.24 -7.95
CA THR A 62 7.61 11.81 -8.25
C THR A 62 9.04 11.28 -8.40
N PRO A 63 9.47 10.27 -7.60
CA PRO A 63 10.81 9.71 -7.72
C PRO A 63 11.06 9.14 -9.13
N ASP A 64 12.32 9.22 -9.58
CA ASP A 64 12.76 8.61 -10.85
C ASP A 64 12.51 7.10 -10.86
N ASP A 65 12.68 6.46 -9.70
CA ASP A 65 12.32 5.07 -9.51
C ASP A 65 10.81 4.91 -9.35
N ARG A 66 10.17 4.46 -10.43
CA ARG A 66 8.75 4.14 -10.46
C ARG A 66 8.45 2.69 -10.08
N SER A 67 9.44 1.86 -9.79
CA SER A 67 9.19 0.44 -9.44
C SER A 67 8.33 0.30 -8.19
N GLY A 68 8.39 1.26 -7.26
CA GLY A 68 7.50 1.32 -6.09
C GLY A 68 6.00 1.35 -6.41
N VAL A 69 5.60 1.88 -7.57
CA VAL A 69 4.17 1.94 -7.94
C VAL A 69 3.58 0.58 -8.32
N LEU A 70 4.45 -0.41 -8.57
CA LEU A 70 4.04 -1.77 -8.90
C LEU A 70 3.78 -2.63 -7.66
N GLN A 71 4.12 -2.12 -6.48
CA GLN A 71 3.94 -2.80 -5.22
C GLN A 71 2.47 -2.71 -4.78
N GLN A 72 1.85 -3.87 -4.53
CA GLN A 72 0.54 -3.93 -3.90
C GLN A 72 0.66 -4.09 -2.39
N GLY A 73 -0.35 -3.58 -1.69
CA GLY A 73 -0.47 -3.62 -0.25
C GLY A 73 -1.31 -4.79 0.26
N GLY A 74 -1.69 -4.66 1.52
CA GLY A 74 -2.54 -5.60 2.23
C GLY A 74 -2.71 -5.16 3.68
N MET A 75 -3.52 -5.91 4.43
CA MET A 75 -3.75 -5.72 5.84
C MET A 75 -3.29 -6.95 6.61
N PHE A 76 -2.46 -6.72 7.62
CA PHE A 76 -1.96 -7.76 8.52
C PHE A 76 -2.15 -7.30 9.96
N VAL A 77 -2.81 -8.11 10.78
CA VAL A 77 -3.06 -7.82 12.20
C VAL A 77 -2.30 -8.83 13.04
N PHE A 78 -1.46 -8.33 13.93
CA PHE A 78 -0.66 -9.16 14.83
C PHE A 78 -0.99 -8.86 16.29
N LYS A 79 -0.97 -9.90 17.13
CA LYS A 79 -0.88 -9.78 18.60
C LYS A 79 0.48 -10.33 19.03
N GLY A 80 1.40 -9.43 19.38
CA GLY A 80 2.79 -9.79 19.62
C GLY A 80 3.38 -10.45 18.36
N LYS A 81 3.75 -11.73 18.46
CA LYS A 81 4.29 -12.51 17.33
C LYS A 81 3.23 -13.36 16.59
N GLN A 82 1.99 -13.36 17.05
CA GLN A 82 0.90 -14.14 16.45
C GLN A 82 0.21 -13.33 15.36
N LEU A 83 0.13 -13.89 14.15
CA LEU A 83 -0.71 -13.37 13.07
C LEU A 83 -2.18 -13.75 13.32
N LEU A 84 -3.04 -12.75 13.41
CA LEU A 84 -4.48 -12.92 13.64
C LEU A 84 -5.31 -12.74 12.37
N TYR A 85 -4.82 -11.92 11.45
CA TYR A 85 -5.47 -11.64 10.17
C TYR A 85 -4.43 -11.33 9.11
N ALA A 86 -4.62 -11.86 7.91
CA ALA A 86 -3.85 -11.49 6.74
C ALA A 86 -4.78 -11.42 5.53
N ARG A 87 -4.71 -10.30 4.83
CA ARG A 87 -5.35 -10.10 3.54
C ARG A 87 -4.41 -9.33 2.65
N LYS A 88 -4.26 -9.80 1.42
CA LYS A 88 -3.57 -9.06 0.35
C LYS A 88 -4.60 -8.29 -0.43
N ASP A 89 -4.25 -7.08 -0.86
CA ASP A 89 -5.14 -6.31 -1.71
C ASP A 89 -5.15 -6.97 -3.10
N GLU A 90 -6.35 -7.28 -3.61
CA GLU A 90 -6.47 -7.98 -4.89
C GLU A 90 -6.22 -7.03 -6.07
N GLY A 91 -6.40 -5.72 -5.88
CA GLY A 91 -6.19 -4.74 -6.93
C GLY A 91 -5.89 -3.36 -6.38
N THR A 92 -5.57 -2.44 -7.29
CA THR A 92 -5.29 -1.05 -6.92
C THR A 92 -6.54 -0.39 -6.33
N GLY A 93 -6.43 0.16 -5.12
CA GLY A 93 -7.54 0.79 -4.40
C GLY A 93 -8.52 -0.21 -3.77
N ASP A 94 -8.13 -1.48 -3.68
CA ASP A 94 -8.77 -2.45 -2.81
C ASP A 94 -8.31 -2.25 -1.36
N HIS A 95 -9.19 -2.52 -0.41
CA HIS A 95 -8.94 -2.31 1.02
C HIS A 95 -9.61 -3.41 1.82
N ALA A 96 -8.95 -3.84 2.90
CA ALA A 96 -9.57 -4.74 3.86
C ALA A 96 -10.84 -4.07 4.46
N PRO A 97 -11.97 -4.80 4.54
CA PRO A 97 -13.17 -4.30 5.20
C PRO A 97 -12.87 -4.06 6.67
N LEU A 98 -13.12 -2.84 7.15
CA LEU A 98 -12.77 -2.44 8.52
C LEU A 98 -13.56 -3.22 9.58
N ASP A 99 -14.77 -3.67 9.26
CA ASP A 99 -15.59 -4.45 10.18
C ASP A 99 -14.91 -5.77 10.56
N ASP A 100 -14.31 -6.49 9.60
CA ASP A 100 -13.50 -7.70 9.86
C ASP A 100 -12.34 -7.40 10.81
N ILE A 101 -11.68 -6.25 10.62
CA ILE A 101 -10.54 -5.83 11.43
C ILE A 101 -10.98 -5.50 12.86
N PHE A 102 -12.05 -4.73 13.01
CA PHE A 102 -12.59 -4.37 14.32
C PHE A 102 -13.10 -5.60 15.07
N GLU A 103 -13.78 -6.51 14.38
CA GLU A 103 -14.27 -7.76 14.99
C GLU A 103 -13.13 -8.58 15.59
N ILE A 104 -12.03 -8.74 14.84
CA ILE A 104 -10.85 -9.46 15.31
C ILE A 104 -10.22 -8.73 16.50
N CYS A 105 -10.01 -7.42 16.40
CA CYS A 105 -9.39 -6.64 17.47
C CYS A 105 -10.22 -6.63 18.77
N CYS A 106 -11.55 -6.59 18.68
CA CYS A 106 -12.44 -6.52 19.84
C CYS A 106 -12.68 -7.87 20.52
N LYS A 107 -12.54 -8.99 19.78
CA LYS A 107 -12.77 -10.35 20.33
C LYS A 107 -11.54 -10.98 20.95
N VAL A 108 -10.34 -10.47 20.62
CA VAL A 108 -9.10 -11.04 21.11
C VAL A 108 -8.94 -10.69 22.60
N PRO A 109 -8.83 -11.67 23.52
CA PRO A 109 -8.68 -11.41 24.94
C PRO A 109 -7.43 -10.57 25.21
N VAL A 110 -7.49 -9.66 26.18
CA VAL A 110 -6.27 -8.95 26.65
C VAL A 110 -5.36 -9.98 27.32
N ALA A 111 -4.06 -9.94 26.98
CA ALA A 111 -3.05 -10.82 27.58
C ALA A 111 -2.61 -10.28 28.95
#